data_AF-E9RYB5-F1
#
_entry.id   AF-E9RYB5-F1
#
_cell.length_a   1.000
_cell.length_b   1.000
_cell.length_c   1.000
_cell.angle_alpha   90.00
_cell.angle_beta   90.00
_cell.angle_gamma   90.00
#
_symmetry.space_group_name_H-M   'P 1'
#
loop_
_entity.id
_entity.type
_entity.pdbx_description
1 polymer ?
#
loop_
_entity_poly.entity_id
_entity_poly.type
_entity_poly.pdbx_seq_one_letter_code
_entity_poly.pdbx_strand_id
1 'polypeptide(L)'
;MLKEFYDFIAKRINRYFLELSAEGALQKGESFCLKLDDSDTVQAVSDAIKELATRENNCGEYEYQCMDGSVYRTFTLQVIDNEIIIAAQINDMTNDFLCATLRNAANVAGKPLLMISSNLIDSAKSGSIDMAANGMPFYADNLMTEIRKMAEESTQLSTLEKRILDFELKRRDSDVFSDKASLYEYRDLLSIMSSGSIEKENYPGFRLFSVDGKKDYQNEGKAQIDKKIKENHELFEKIDRSIRFGNVESDLAEDFDEGFLVRIEKNRKDDPEHWSILFTYAEMIAAMEKKQAKKDNPLNIDLKDISIYGDMPLNVLPIDEKVLVRNEGSMKTKKRTRSMMVFNADKYPEIHMRIECNARIMNNDISADDTSYIRDGKSLIFCFTREGVSFHKIEIKDAVNNITYVFKLCIIDVSPGYLSGIKRNFVIDYKKTKKNCKVKLVGIGTDLVFNSKGAANVSEKLNDNTQYKCKYDERLHLYTTEEELSDFGSGIYIEINFSGIVLPLILFPDEVKSVEMVGRKILREKF
;
A
#
# COMPACT_ATOMS: atom_id res chain seq x y z
N MET A 1 -23.35 -19.84 2.35
CA MET A 1 -23.09 -19.38 3.73
C MET A 1 -24.36 -19.21 4.56
N LEU A 2 -25.35 -18.40 4.16
CA LEU A 2 -26.55 -18.22 5.00
C LEU A 2 -27.38 -19.51 5.16
N LYS A 3 -27.45 -20.34 4.11
CA LYS A 3 -28.17 -21.61 4.15
C LYS A 3 -27.62 -22.56 5.23
N GLU A 4 -26.31 -22.70 5.31
CA GLU A 4 -25.64 -23.61 6.25
C GLU A 4 -25.89 -23.19 7.71
N PHE A 5 -25.95 -21.88 7.96
CA PHE A 5 -26.35 -21.32 9.25
C PHE A 5 -27.80 -21.68 9.61
N TYR A 6 -28.76 -21.49 8.69
CA TYR A 6 -30.17 -21.84 8.94
C TYR A 6 -30.37 -23.35 9.11
N ASP A 7 -29.67 -24.17 8.32
CA ASP A 7 -29.68 -25.62 8.43
C ASP A 7 -29.20 -26.09 9.81
N PHE A 8 -28.18 -25.44 10.38
CA PHE A 8 -27.71 -25.75 11.73
C PHE A 8 -28.80 -25.47 12.78
N ILE A 9 -29.45 -24.30 12.72
CA ILE A 9 -30.54 -23.94 13.64
C ILE A 9 -31.69 -24.95 13.54
N ALA A 10 -32.10 -25.29 12.31
CA ALA A 10 -33.17 -26.25 12.06
C ALA A 10 -32.86 -27.64 12.63
N LYS A 11 -31.65 -28.18 12.36
CA LYS A 11 -31.20 -29.47 12.91
C LYS A 11 -31.20 -29.48 14.43
N ARG A 12 -30.78 -28.37 15.05
CA ARG A 12 -30.71 -28.24 16.50
C ARG A 12 -32.09 -28.19 17.14
N ILE A 13 -33.05 -27.45 16.57
CA ILE A 13 -34.45 -27.43 17.00
C ILE A 13 -35.05 -28.82 16.91
N ASN A 14 -34.88 -29.49 15.77
CA ASN A 14 -35.41 -30.83 15.54
C ASN A 14 -34.86 -31.83 16.57
N ARG A 15 -33.53 -31.87 16.75
CA ARG A 15 -32.88 -32.74 17.73
C ARG A 15 -33.36 -32.48 19.15
N TYR A 16 -33.40 -31.21 19.57
CA TYR A 16 -33.83 -30.83 20.91
C TYR A 16 -35.23 -31.35 21.23
N PHE A 17 -36.17 -31.18 20.31
CA PHE A 17 -37.55 -31.61 20.55
C PHE A 17 -37.73 -33.13 20.48
N LEU A 18 -36.98 -33.83 19.61
CA LEU A 18 -36.97 -35.28 19.59
C LEU A 18 -36.42 -35.86 20.91
N GLU A 19 -35.33 -35.31 21.44
CA GLU A 19 -34.74 -35.70 22.72
C GLU A 19 -35.69 -35.41 23.89
N LEU A 20 -36.24 -34.19 23.96
CA LEU A 20 -37.17 -33.77 25.01
C LEU A 20 -38.45 -34.63 25.04
N SER A 21 -38.93 -35.02 23.86
CA SER A 21 -40.06 -35.94 23.69
C SER A 21 -39.71 -37.38 24.09
N ALA A 22 -38.53 -37.89 23.68
CA ALA A 22 -38.06 -39.23 24.04
C ALA A 22 -37.85 -39.42 25.55
N GLU A 23 -37.42 -38.37 26.24
CA GLU A 23 -37.24 -38.34 27.69
C GLU A 23 -38.57 -38.20 28.46
N GLY A 24 -39.69 -37.96 27.76
CA GLY A 24 -41.00 -37.73 28.37
C GLY A 24 -41.10 -36.39 29.11
N ALA A 25 -40.19 -35.45 28.83
CA ALA A 25 -40.11 -34.16 29.49
C ALA A 25 -40.95 -33.07 28.81
N LEU A 26 -41.34 -33.27 27.54
CA LEU A 26 -42.19 -32.34 26.79
C LEU A 26 -43.62 -32.30 27.35
N GLN A 27 -44.03 -31.16 27.92
CA GLN A 27 -45.35 -31.02 28.53
C GLN A 27 -46.43 -30.66 27.49
N LYS A 28 -47.67 -31.07 27.76
CA LYS A 28 -48.83 -30.68 26.93
C LYS A 28 -49.10 -29.18 27.04
N GLY A 29 -49.23 -28.51 25.90
CA GLY A 29 -49.44 -27.06 25.85
C GLY A 29 -48.24 -26.24 26.30
N GLU A 30 -47.03 -26.82 26.26
CA GLU A 30 -45.80 -26.08 26.56
C GLU A 30 -45.46 -25.13 25.41
N SER A 31 -45.12 -23.89 25.75
CA SER A 31 -44.83 -22.83 24.76
C SER A 31 -43.36 -22.44 24.83
N PHE A 32 -42.71 -22.38 23.67
CA PHE A 32 -41.31 -22.00 23.47
C PHE A 32 -41.24 -20.75 22.60
N CYS A 33 -40.21 -19.94 22.77
CA CYS A 33 -39.94 -18.81 21.89
C CYS A 33 -38.46 -18.73 21.51
N LEU A 34 -38.19 -18.30 20.28
CA LEU A 34 -36.86 -18.04 19.76
C LEU A 34 -36.83 -16.65 19.13
N LYS A 35 -36.00 -15.77 19.68
CA LYS A 35 -35.73 -14.46 19.08
C LYS A 35 -34.63 -14.59 18.02
N LEU A 36 -34.86 -14.04 16.83
CA LEU A 36 -33.86 -13.89 15.78
C LEU A 36 -33.65 -12.41 15.45
N ASP A 37 -32.63 -12.10 14.67
CA ASP A 37 -32.18 -10.72 14.47
C ASP A 37 -33.12 -9.88 13.58
N ASP A 38 -33.68 -10.49 12.53
CA ASP A 38 -34.50 -9.81 11.53
C ASP A 38 -35.55 -10.74 10.89
N SER A 39 -36.48 -10.18 10.12
CA SER A 39 -37.58 -10.91 9.48
C SER A 39 -37.11 -11.91 8.41
N ASP A 40 -36.03 -11.60 7.69
CA ASP A 40 -35.51 -12.45 6.62
C ASP A 40 -34.87 -13.70 7.24
N THR A 41 -34.15 -13.52 8.35
CA THR A 41 -33.61 -14.61 9.17
C THR A 41 -34.73 -15.48 9.76
N VAL A 42 -35.84 -14.89 10.23
CA VAL A 42 -37.02 -15.65 10.71
C VAL A 42 -37.61 -16.51 9.59
N GLN A 43 -37.81 -15.93 8.41
CA GLN A 43 -38.32 -16.64 7.25
C GLN A 43 -37.41 -17.80 6.85
N ALA A 44 -36.11 -17.53 6.70
CA ALA A 44 -35.16 -18.54 6.24
C ALA A 44 -34.95 -19.69 7.24
N VAL A 45 -34.98 -19.42 8.54
CA VAL A 45 -34.98 -20.47 9.58
C VAL A 45 -36.27 -21.28 9.53
N SER A 46 -37.42 -20.64 9.41
CA SER A 46 -38.71 -21.34 9.28
C SER A 46 -38.73 -22.27 8.07
N ASP A 47 -38.24 -21.80 6.92
CA ASP A 47 -38.14 -22.60 5.70
C ASP A 47 -37.17 -23.77 5.87
N ALA A 48 -36.00 -23.56 6.50
CA ALA A 48 -35.03 -24.61 6.77
C ALA A 48 -35.60 -25.70 7.70
N ILE A 49 -36.38 -25.34 8.72
CA ILE A 49 -37.07 -26.30 9.59
C ILE A 49 -38.09 -27.10 8.77
N LYS A 50 -38.89 -26.44 7.93
CA LYS A 50 -39.91 -27.10 7.10
C LYS A 50 -39.29 -28.05 6.08
N GLU A 51 -38.21 -27.63 5.41
CA GLU A 51 -37.44 -28.46 4.47
C GLU A 51 -36.86 -29.69 5.17
N LEU A 52 -36.22 -29.49 6.33
CA LEU A 52 -35.69 -30.58 7.15
C LEU A 52 -36.79 -31.56 7.53
N ALA A 53 -37.92 -31.04 8.05
CA ALA A 53 -39.01 -31.87 8.53
C ALA A 53 -39.67 -32.68 7.41
N THR A 54 -39.82 -32.05 6.24
CA THR A 54 -40.34 -32.72 5.04
C THR A 54 -39.39 -33.82 4.58
N ARG A 55 -38.09 -33.57 4.59
CA ARG A 55 -37.05 -34.55 4.22
C ARG A 55 -36.99 -35.74 5.18
N GLU A 56 -37.21 -35.51 6.47
CA GLU A 56 -37.21 -36.55 7.51
C GLU A 56 -38.57 -37.24 7.69
N ASN A 57 -39.57 -36.87 6.88
CA ASN A 57 -40.95 -37.37 6.96
C ASN A 57 -41.61 -37.18 8.34
N ASN A 58 -41.29 -36.08 9.03
CA ASN A 58 -41.90 -35.69 10.32
C ASN A 58 -42.58 -34.31 10.24
N CYS A 59 -42.98 -33.87 9.05
CA CYS A 59 -43.71 -32.63 8.82
C CYS A 59 -45.23 -32.89 8.83
N GLY A 60 -45.96 -32.21 9.70
CA GLY A 60 -47.42 -32.17 9.71
C GLY A 60 -47.98 -30.79 9.37
N GLU A 61 -49.30 -30.65 9.44
CA GLU A 61 -50.01 -29.38 9.17
C GLU A 61 -50.84 -28.95 10.39
N TYR A 62 -50.90 -27.65 10.61
CA TYR A 62 -51.74 -27.04 11.63
C TYR A 62 -52.57 -25.91 11.05
N GLU A 63 -53.88 -25.95 11.33
CA GLU A 63 -54.82 -24.90 10.95
C GLU A 63 -55.51 -24.32 12.20
N TYR A 64 -55.68 -23.00 12.22
CA TYR A 64 -56.44 -22.30 13.25
C TYR A 64 -57.47 -21.37 12.60
N GLN A 65 -58.73 -21.50 13.02
CA GLN A 65 -59.80 -20.61 12.57
C GLN A 65 -59.79 -19.33 13.41
N CYS A 66 -59.52 -18.21 12.75
CA CYS A 66 -59.50 -16.88 13.36
C CYS A 66 -60.93 -16.37 13.60
N MET A 67 -61.07 -15.44 14.55
CA MET A 67 -62.38 -14.87 14.89
C MET A 67 -63.02 -14.05 13.75
N ASP A 68 -62.21 -13.55 12.82
CA ASP A 68 -62.65 -12.83 11.62
C ASP A 68 -63.08 -13.76 10.47
N GLY A 69 -63.04 -15.07 10.69
CA GLY A 69 -63.38 -16.09 9.70
C GLY A 69 -62.23 -16.48 8.76
N SER A 70 -61.05 -15.88 8.90
CA SER A 70 -59.84 -16.32 8.19
C SER A 70 -59.27 -17.62 8.79
N VAL A 71 -58.44 -18.34 8.03
CA VAL A 71 -57.75 -19.55 8.49
C VAL A 71 -56.26 -19.31 8.47
N TYR A 72 -55.64 -19.36 9.65
CA TYR A 72 -54.18 -19.38 9.79
C TYR A 72 -53.66 -20.80 9.55
N ARG A 73 -52.60 -20.92 8.76
CA ARG A 73 -51.97 -22.20 8.41
C ARG A 73 -50.49 -22.16 8.72
N THR A 74 -50.01 -23.22 9.34
CA THR A 74 -48.59 -23.48 9.52
C THR A 74 -48.32 -24.99 9.53
N PHE A 75 -47.08 -25.38 9.75
CA PHE A 75 -46.67 -26.78 9.84
C PHE A 75 -46.36 -27.20 11.28
N THR A 76 -46.35 -28.51 11.50
CA THR A 76 -45.95 -29.11 12.78
C THR A 76 -44.71 -29.97 12.60
N LEU A 77 -43.92 -30.08 13.67
CA LEU A 77 -42.85 -31.06 13.79
C LEU A 77 -43.38 -32.25 14.59
N GLN A 78 -43.48 -33.41 13.95
CA GLN A 78 -43.90 -34.65 14.61
C GLN A 78 -42.76 -35.19 15.48
N VAL A 79 -43.07 -35.47 16.74
CA VAL A 79 -42.17 -36.08 17.73
C VAL A 79 -42.84 -37.32 18.32
N ILE A 80 -42.19 -37.99 19.28
CA ILE A 80 -42.72 -39.22 19.87
C ILE A 80 -44.03 -38.89 20.60
N ASP A 81 -45.13 -39.49 20.13
CA ASP A 81 -46.48 -39.36 20.68
C ASP A 81 -47.03 -37.92 20.79
N ASN A 82 -46.48 -36.96 20.02
CA ASN A 82 -46.94 -35.57 20.02
C ASN A 82 -46.55 -34.83 18.71
N GLU A 83 -47.04 -33.61 18.55
CA GLU A 83 -46.62 -32.70 17.48
C GLU A 83 -46.44 -31.28 18.00
N ILE A 84 -45.43 -30.58 17.49
CA ILE A 84 -45.08 -29.23 17.93
C ILE A 84 -45.45 -28.26 16.82
N ILE A 85 -46.29 -27.28 17.12
CA ILE A 85 -46.68 -26.24 16.17
C ILE A 85 -45.47 -25.32 15.98
N ILE A 86 -45.06 -25.10 14.72
CA ILE A 86 -44.03 -24.13 14.39
C ILE A 86 -44.73 -22.86 13.89
N ALA A 87 -44.55 -21.73 14.56
CA ALA A 87 -45.19 -20.48 14.18
C ALA A 87 -44.15 -19.36 14.06
N ALA A 88 -43.98 -18.84 12.86
CA ALA A 88 -42.99 -17.81 12.56
C ALA A 88 -43.67 -16.45 12.29
N GLN A 89 -43.01 -15.36 12.69
CA GLN A 89 -43.43 -14.00 12.37
C GLN A 89 -43.09 -13.65 10.91
N ILE A 90 -43.87 -14.20 9.99
CA ILE A 90 -43.72 -14.04 8.53
C ILE A 90 -45.05 -13.62 7.90
N ASN A 91 -45.06 -13.17 6.63
CA ASN A 91 -46.29 -12.80 5.90
C ASN A 91 -47.21 -11.83 6.66
N ASP A 92 -46.64 -10.72 7.16
CA ASP A 92 -47.35 -9.68 7.93
C ASP A 92 -48.01 -10.15 9.24
N MET A 93 -47.64 -11.33 9.75
CA MET A 93 -48.12 -11.81 11.03
C MET A 93 -47.63 -10.93 12.20
N THR A 94 -48.54 -10.63 13.12
CA THR A 94 -48.24 -9.79 14.29
C THR A 94 -47.81 -10.62 15.49
N ASN A 95 -46.95 -10.06 16.33
CA ASN A 95 -46.55 -10.73 17.58
C ASN A 95 -47.72 -10.89 18.56
N ASP A 96 -48.69 -9.96 18.55
CA ASP A 96 -49.90 -10.09 19.34
C ASP A 96 -50.68 -11.35 18.96
N PHE A 97 -50.81 -11.64 17.65
CA PHE A 97 -51.47 -12.86 17.19
C PHE A 97 -50.71 -14.11 17.66
N LEU A 98 -49.40 -14.18 17.42
CA LEU A 98 -48.59 -15.34 17.81
C LEU A 98 -48.65 -15.59 19.32
N CYS A 99 -48.46 -14.54 20.11
CA CYS A 99 -48.20 -14.65 21.54
C CYS A 99 -49.48 -14.66 22.40
N ALA A 100 -50.56 -14.00 21.96
CA ALA A 100 -51.81 -13.91 22.73
C ALA A 100 -52.92 -14.78 22.14
N THR A 101 -53.01 -14.93 20.81
CA THR A 101 -54.07 -15.72 20.19
C THR A 101 -53.64 -17.16 19.99
N LEU A 102 -52.59 -17.39 19.21
CA LEU A 102 -52.14 -18.73 18.82
C LEU A 102 -51.62 -19.53 20.02
N ARG A 103 -50.81 -18.91 20.88
CA ARG A 103 -50.33 -19.55 22.13
C ARG A 103 -51.46 -20.05 23.01
N ASN A 104 -52.47 -19.20 23.27
CA ASN A 104 -53.60 -19.58 24.11
C ASN A 104 -54.42 -20.71 23.47
N ALA A 105 -54.62 -20.66 22.14
CA ALA A 105 -55.30 -21.72 21.41
C ALA A 105 -54.55 -23.06 21.46
N ALA A 106 -53.23 -23.04 21.25
CA ALA A 106 -52.36 -24.21 21.34
C ALA A 106 -52.39 -24.83 22.75
N ASN A 107 -52.31 -23.99 23.80
CA ASN A 107 -52.37 -24.43 25.19
C ASN A 107 -53.71 -25.08 25.53
N VAL A 108 -54.83 -24.51 25.09
CA VAL A 108 -56.17 -25.08 25.26
C VAL A 108 -56.30 -26.42 24.53
N ALA A 109 -55.69 -26.55 23.35
CA ALA A 109 -55.62 -27.80 22.60
C ALA A 109 -54.60 -28.80 23.18
N GLY A 110 -53.82 -28.42 24.19
CA GLY A 110 -52.75 -29.23 24.77
C GLY A 110 -51.57 -29.50 23.82
N LYS A 111 -51.43 -28.71 22.75
CA LYS A 111 -50.37 -28.86 21.74
C LYS A 111 -49.19 -27.94 22.06
N PRO A 112 -47.96 -28.45 22.12
CA PRO A 112 -46.78 -27.61 22.25
C PRO A 112 -46.61 -26.65 21.06
N LEU A 113 -46.02 -25.48 21.31
CA LEU A 113 -45.84 -24.41 20.31
C LEU A 113 -44.43 -23.83 20.39
N LEU A 114 -43.74 -23.70 19.25
CA LEU A 114 -42.55 -22.87 19.10
C LEU A 114 -42.89 -21.61 18.30
N MET A 115 -42.69 -20.44 18.92
CA MET A 115 -42.81 -19.13 18.28
C MET A 115 -41.44 -18.61 17.86
N ILE A 116 -41.27 -18.24 16.58
CA ILE A 116 -40.03 -17.67 16.03
C ILE A 116 -40.32 -16.25 15.57
N SER A 117 -39.61 -15.26 16.12
CA SER A 117 -39.92 -13.85 15.88
C SER A 117 -38.67 -12.98 15.99
N SER A 118 -38.62 -11.87 15.26
CA SER A 118 -37.55 -10.87 15.43
C SER A 118 -37.85 -9.88 16.56
N ASN A 119 -39.11 -9.78 16.99
CA ASN A 119 -39.59 -8.74 17.90
C ASN A 119 -40.55 -9.28 18.99
N LEU A 120 -40.14 -10.29 19.75
CA LEU A 120 -40.95 -10.86 20.84
C LEU A 120 -41.39 -9.80 21.86
N ILE A 121 -42.70 -9.68 22.08
CA ILE A 121 -43.30 -8.84 23.13
C ILE A 121 -43.07 -9.43 24.52
N ASP A 122 -43.03 -8.60 25.57
CA ASP A 122 -42.69 -9.03 26.94
C ASP A 122 -43.62 -10.13 27.49
N SER A 123 -44.90 -10.14 27.10
CA SER A 123 -45.87 -11.16 27.48
C SER A 123 -45.61 -12.54 26.87
N ALA A 124 -44.87 -12.59 25.76
CA ALA A 124 -44.39 -13.83 25.14
C ALA A 124 -43.19 -14.38 25.90
N LYS A 125 -42.24 -13.51 26.28
CA LYS A 125 -41.05 -13.88 27.05
C LYS A 125 -41.37 -14.36 28.47
N SER A 126 -42.38 -13.77 29.12
CA SER A 126 -42.75 -14.15 30.49
C SER A 126 -43.61 -15.42 30.58
N GLY A 127 -44.22 -15.84 29.47
CA GLY A 127 -45.18 -16.96 29.42
C GLY A 127 -44.76 -18.09 28.47
N SER A 128 -43.50 -18.11 28.04
CA SER A 128 -42.94 -19.14 27.17
C SER A 128 -41.47 -19.34 27.51
N ILE A 129 -40.97 -20.54 27.21
CA ILE A 129 -39.59 -20.91 27.47
C ILE A 129 -38.72 -20.34 26.34
N ASP A 130 -37.84 -19.40 26.68
CA ASP A 130 -36.89 -18.81 25.74
C ASP A 130 -35.80 -19.82 25.38
N MET A 131 -35.73 -20.22 24.12
CA MET A 131 -34.76 -21.22 23.64
C MET A 131 -33.29 -20.76 23.73
N ALA A 132 -33.04 -19.46 24.00
CA ALA A 132 -31.71 -18.90 24.24
C ALA A 132 -31.38 -18.74 25.74
N ALA A 133 -32.30 -19.07 26.66
CA ALA A 133 -32.06 -18.97 28.10
C ALA A 133 -31.10 -20.06 28.62
N ASN A 134 -30.59 -19.88 29.85
CA ASN A 134 -29.69 -20.86 30.47
C ASN A 134 -30.32 -22.26 30.51
N GLY A 135 -29.57 -23.27 30.04
CA GLY A 135 -30.03 -24.66 29.93
C GLY A 135 -30.78 -24.99 28.64
N MET A 136 -31.03 -24.00 27.77
CA MET A 136 -31.75 -24.17 26.50
C MET A 136 -30.78 -24.34 25.32
N PRO A 137 -31.23 -24.89 24.18
CA PRO A 137 -30.33 -25.28 23.10
C PRO A 137 -29.51 -24.10 22.54
N PHE A 138 -30.03 -22.88 22.51
CA PHE A 138 -29.34 -21.72 21.93
C PHE A 138 -28.66 -20.83 22.97
N TYR A 139 -28.47 -21.30 24.20
CA TYR A 139 -27.69 -20.57 25.20
C TYR A 139 -26.24 -20.41 24.72
N ALA A 140 -25.73 -19.18 24.75
CA ALA A 140 -24.45 -18.80 24.18
C ALA A 140 -23.26 -19.67 24.66
N ASP A 141 -23.15 -19.89 25.97
CA ASP A 141 -22.05 -20.68 26.52
C ASP A 141 -22.14 -22.16 26.11
N ASN A 142 -23.36 -22.69 26.02
CA ASN A 142 -23.60 -24.06 25.55
C ASN A 142 -23.25 -24.20 24.07
N LEU A 143 -23.65 -23.21 23.27
CA LEU A 143 -23.36 -23.15 21.84
C LEU A 143 -21.84 -23.10 21.60
N MET A 144 -21.12 -22.23 22.32
CA MET A 144 -19.66 -22.13 22.25
C MET A 144 -18.95 -23.40 22.68
N THR A 145 -19.40 -24.03 23.77
CA THR A 145 -18.86 -25.31 24.25
C THR A 145 -19.08 -26.43 23.23
N GLU A 146 -20.25 -26.47 22.60
CA GLU A 146 -20.55 -27.46 21.57
C GLU A 146 -19.75 -27.22 20.29
N ILE A 147 -19.64 -25.97 19.83
CA ILE A 147 -18.81 -25.62 18.67
C ILE A 147 -17.36 -26.07 18.91
N ARG A 148 -16.82 -25.84 20.11
CA ARG A 148 -15.47 -26.34 20.49
C ARG A 148 -15.40 -27.85 20.37
N LYS A 149 -16.31 -28.56 21.02
CA LYS A 149 -16.34 -30.02 21.04
C LYS A 149 -16.43 -30.57 19.61
N MET A 150 -17.34 -30.05 18.80
CA MET A 150 -17.52 -30.50 17.43
C MET A 150 -16.30 -30.14 16.55
N ALA A 151 -15.66 -28.99 16.74
CA ALA A 151 -14.44 -28.63 16.01
C ALA A 151 -13.26 -29.55 16.37
N GLU A 152 -13.11 -29.89 17.66
CA GLU A 152 -12.10 -30.83 18.15
C GLU A 152 -12.32 -32.24 17.59
N GLU A 153 -13.56 -32.74 17.70
CA GLU A 153 -13.97 -34.10 17.29
C GLU A 153 -14.12 -34.26 15.76
N SER A 154 -14.25 -33.16 15.01
CA SER A 154 -14.45 -33.21 13.55
C SER A 154 -13.33 -33.96 12.84
N THR A 155 -13.70 -34.92 12.00
CA THR A 155 -12.78 -35.65 11.11
C THR A 155 -12.67 -35.00 9.73
N GLN A 156 -13.53 -34.02 9.42
CA GLN A 156 -13.58 -33.34 8.13
C GLN A 156 -12.66 -32.11 8.10
N LEU A 157 -12.56 -31.39 9.21
CA LEU A 157 -11.73 -30.18 9.32
C LEU A 157 -10.24 -30.52 9.38
N SER A 158 -9.46 -29.83 8.56
CA SER A 158 -8.01 -29.86 8.58
C SER A 158 -7.43 -29.24 9.85
N THR A 159 -6.16 -29.52 10.13
CA THR A 159 -5.42 -28.93 11.26
C THR A 159 -5.46 -27.40 11.25
N LEU A 160 -5.37 -26.77 10.07
CA LEU A 160 -5.45 -25.32 9.95
C LEU A 160 -6.86 -24.82 10.33
N GLU A 161 -7.90 -25.42 9.77
CA GLU A 161 -9.28 -24.98 9.98
C GLU A 161 -9.66 -25.09 11.45
N LYS A 162 -9.28 -26.17 12.13
CA LYS A 162 -9.45 -26.32 13.58
C LYS A 162 -8.78 -25.20 14.37
N ARG A 163 -7.60 -24.75 13.93
CA ARG A 163 -6.87 -23.64 14.59
C ARG A 163 -7.49 -22.28 14.32
N ILE A 164 -8.01 -22.04 13.13
CA ILE A 164 -8.76 -20.81 12.82
C ILE A 164 -10.00 -20.73 13.71
N LEU A 165 -10.74 -21.83 13.85
CA LEU A 165 -11.91 -21.88 14.74
C LEU A 165 -11.52 -21.65 16.20
N ASP A 166 -10.49 -22.34 16.71
CA ASP A 166 -9.99 -22.13 18.08
C ASP A 166 -9.56 -20.68 18.33
N PHE A 167 -8.89 -20.05 17.34
CA PHE A 167 -8.50 -18.65 17.40
C PHE A 167 -9.73 -17.72 17.48
N GLU A 168 -10.73 -17.91 16.62
CA GLU A 168 -11.96 -17.11 16.64
C GLU A 168 -12.72 -17.27 17.97
N LEU A 169 -12.86 -18.51 18.44
CA LEU A 169 -13.56 -18.81 19.68
C LEU A 169 -12.88 -18.14 20.88
N LYS A 170 -11.55 -18.14 20.94
CA LYS A 170 -10.78 -17.41 21.97
C LYS A 170 -10.95 -15.91 21.87
N ARG A 171 -11.00 -15.37 20.65
CA ARG A 171 -11.22 -13.93 20.43
C ARG A 171 -12.60 -13.52 20.95
N ARG A 172 -13.63 -14.30 20.64
CA ARG A 172 -15.02 -14.07 21.09
C ARG A 172 -15.16 -14.16 22.61
N ASP A 173 -14.48 -15.11 23.26
CA ASP A 173 -14.45 -15.18 24.73
C ASP A 173 -13.93 -13.89 25.37
N SER A 174 -12.92 -13.29 24.75
CA SER A 174 -12.30 -12.05 25.23
C SER A 174 -13.04 -10.77 24.84
N ASP A 175 -14.03 -10.86 23.95
CA ASP A 175 -14.77 -9.69 23.45
C ASP A 175 -15.90 -9.29 24.41
N VAL A 176 -15.65 -8.24 25.19
CA VAL A 176 -16.60 -7.69 26.17
C VAL A 176 -17.78 -6.98 25.49
N PHE A 177 -17.66 -6.64 24.21
CA PHE A 177 -18.69 -5.90 23.45
C PHE A 177 -19.57 -6.80 22.59
N SER A 178 -19.36 -8.12 22.61
CA SER A 178 -20.20 -9.09 21.90
C SER A 178 -21.62 -9.16 22.49
N ASP A 179 -22.63 -9.07 21.64
CA ASP A 179 -24.00 -9.44 22.01
C ASP A 179 -24.10 -10.97 21.98
N LYS A 180 -23.66 -11.57 23.10
CA LYS A 180 -23.68 -13.02 23.29
C LYS A 180 -25.08 -13.62 23.15
N ALA A 181 -26.15 -12.82 23.19
CA ALA A 181 -27.51 -13.30 23.03
C ALA A 181 -27.95 -13.44 21.55
N SER A 182 -27.22 -12.85 20.59
CA SER A 182 -27.55 -12.96 19.16
C SER A 182 -26.93 -14.21 18.52
N LEU A 183 -27.75 -15.04 17.88
CA LEU A 183 -27.28 -16.20 17.12
C LEU A 183 -26.52 -15.80 15.85
N TYR A 184 -26.83 -14.64 15.29
CA TYR A 184 -26.17 -14.14 14.10
C TYR A 184 -24.69 -13.82 14.33
N GLU A 185 -24.30 -13.47 15.56
CA GLU A 185 -22.88 -13.30 15.90
C GLU A 185 -22.03 -14.57 15.69
N TYR A 186 -22.67 -15.74 15.79
CA TYR A 186 -22.04 -17.05 15.63
C TYR A 186 -22.22 -17.62 14.22
N ARG A 187 -22.85 -16.88 13.30
CA ARG A 187 -23.24 -17.35 11.96
C ARG A 187 -22.10 -18.03 11.21
N ASP A 188 -20.93 -17.41 11.15
CA ASP A 188 -19.80 -17.94 10.37
C ASP A 188 -19.24 -19.23 11.00
N LEU A 189 -19.20 -19.31 12.33
CA LEU A 189 -18.82 -20.53 13.06
C LEU A 189 -19.83 -21.66 12.80
N LEU A 190 -21.13 -21.37 12.93
CA LEU A 190 -22.20 -22.34 12.74
C LEU A 190 -22.30 -22.82 11.29
N SER A 191 -22.06 -21.93 10.33
CA SER A 191 -22.02 -22.28 8.90
C SER A 191 -20.93 -23.33 8.64
N ILE A 192 -19.73 -23.15 9.19
CA ILE A 192 -18.64 -24.13 9.07
C ILE A 192 -18.99 -25.44 9.75
N MET A 193 -19.68 -25.39 10.88
CA MET A 193 -20.10 -26.61 11.56
C MET A 193 -21.06 -27.46 10.72
N SER A 194 -21.85 -26.83 9.84
CA SER A 194 -22.72 -27.54 8.91
C SER A 194 -22.01 -27.91 7.58
N SER A 195 -21.09 -27.08 7.07
CA SER A 195 -20.39 -27.32 5.80
C SER A 195 -19.18 -28.28 5.91
N GLY A 196 -18.57 -28.38 7.09
CA GLY A 196 -17.40 -29.22 7.35
C GLY A 196 -16.07 -28.68 6.79
N SER A 197 -16.04 -27.44 6.29
CA SER A 197 -14.83 -26.80 5.74
C SER A 197 -14.90 -25.28 5.78
N ILE A 198 -13.74 -24.61 5.71
CA ILE A 198 -13.61 -23.15 5.58
C ILE A 198 -13.34 -22.79 4.13
N GLU A 199 -14.34 -22.21 3.48
CA GLU A 199 -14.24 -21.66 2.13
C GLU A 199 -13.62 -20.25 2.13
N LYS A 200 -13.22 -19.78 0.96
CA LYS A 200 -12.54 -18.49 0.81
C LYS A 200 -13.40 -17.33 1.31
N GLU A 201 -14.70 -17.45 1.11
CA GLU A 201 -15.74 -16.49 1.44
C GLU A 201 -15.94 -16.37 2.96
N ASN A 202 -15.51 -17.37 3.75
CA ASN A 202 -15.62 -17.33 5.20
C ASN A 202 -14.51 -16.49 5.88
N TYR A 203 -13.35 -16.31 5.24
CA TYR A 203 -12.18 -15.65 5.83
C TYR A 203 -12.42 -14.21 6.32
N PRO A 204 -13.15 -13.35 5.58
CA PRO A 204 -13.51 -12.03 6.07
C PRO A 204 -14.28 -12.07 7.40
N GLY A 205 -15.15 -13.07 7.61
CA GLY A 205 -15.90 -13.27 8.86
C GLY A 205 -14.97 -13.53 10.06
N PHE A 206 -13.87 -14.25 9.84
CA PHE A 206 -12.81 -14.44 10.85
C PHE A 206 -11.86 -13.26 10.97
N ARG A 207 -12.03 -12.21 10.14
CA ARG A 207 -11.10 -11.09 10.03
C ARG A 207 -9.69 -11.57 9.72
N LEU A 208 -9.60 -12.41 8.69
CA LEU A 208 -8.37 -12.99 8.16
C LEU A 208 -8.36 -12.83 6.64
N PHE A 209 -7.17 -12.76 6.06
CA PHE A 209 -6.99 -12.98 4.62
C PHE A 209 -6.97 -14.48 4.32
N SER A 210 -7.51 -14.85 3.16
CA SER A 210 -7.55 -16.26 2.72
C SER A 210 -6.15 -16.87 2.59
N VAL A 211 -6.03 -18.14 2.95
CA VAL A 211 -4.78 -18.92 2.91
C VAL A 211 -5.04 -20.28 2.25
N ASP A 212 -4.06 -20.79 1.51
CA ASP A 212 -4.09 -22.16 1.02
C ASP A 212 -3.34 -23.04 2.02
N GLY A 213 -4.07 -23.59 2.99
CA GLY A 213 -3.45 -24.38 4.06
C GLY A 213 -2.62 -25.57 3.59
N LYS A 214 -2.94 -26.16 2.42
CA LYS A 214 -2.20 -27.29 1.86
C LYS A 214 -0.85 -26.87 1.29
N LYS A 215 -0.75 -25.64 0.80
CA LYS A 215 0.48 -25.09 0.21
C LYS A 215 1.28 -24.28 1.22
N ASP A 216 0.61 -23.43 1.98
CA ASP A 216 1.22 -22.40 2.81
C ASP A 216 1.70 -22.94 4.16
N TYR A 217 1.05 -24.00 4.69
CA TYR A 217 1.31 -24.52 6.04
C TYR A 217 1.58 -26.02 6.12
N GLN A 218 1.85 -26.68 4.98
CA GLN A 218 2.03 -28.14 4.92
C GLN A 218 3.08 -28.67 5.90
N ASN A 219 4.15 -27.91 6.11
CA ASN A 219 5.31 -28.29 6.92
C ASN A 219 5.37 -27.57 8.27
N GLU A 220 4.31 -26.87 8.65
CA GLU A 220 4.33 -26.04 9.85
C GLU A 220 3.85 -26.78 11.10
N GLY A 221 4.58 -26.54 12.19
CA GLY A 221 4.16 -26.97 13.50
C GLY A 221 2.93 -26.20 13.96
N LYS A 222 2.14 -26.84 14.82
CA LYS A 222 0.97 -26.28 15.50
C LYS A 222 1.15 -24.83 16.00
N ALA A 223 2.24 -24.55 16.72
CA ALA A 223 2.53 -23.22 17.27
C ALA A 223 2.92 -22.18 16.19
N GLN A 224 3.49 -22.61 15.07
CA GLN A 224 3.81 -21.72 13.95
C GLN A 224 2.55 -21.29 13.23
N ILE A 225 1.61 -22.22 13.01
CA ILE A 225 0.30 -21.93 12.43
C ILE A 225 -0.43 -20.88 13.28
N ASP A 226 -0.45 -21.04 14.61
CA ASP A 226 -1.07 -20.06 15.52
C ASP A 226 -0.46 -18.67 15.39
N LYS A 227 0.87 -18.62 15.33
CA LYS A 227 1.60 -17.37 15.15
C LYS A 227 1.20 -16.70 13.82
N LYS A 228 1.12 -17.46 12.73
CA LYS A 228 0.75 -16.94 11.41
C LYS A 228 -0.71 -16.51 11.32
N ILE A 229 -1.63 -17.23 11.96
CA ILE A 229 -3.04 -16.79 12.08
C ILE A 229 -3.10 -15.45 12.80
N LYS A 230 -2.34 -15.30 13.90
CA LYS A 230 -2.27 -14.05 14.64
C LYS A 230 -1.69 -12.89 13.81
N GLU A 231 -0.57 -13.11 13.13
CA GLU A 231 0.05 -12.10 12.23
C GLU A 231 -0.90 -11.70 11.09
N ASN A 232 -1.62 -12.66 10.51
CA ASN A 232 -2.65 -12.43 9.50
C ASN A 232 -3.79 -11.56 10.05
N HIS A 233 -4.30 -11.91 11.23
CA HIS A 233 -5.36 -11.14 11.89
C HIS A 233 -4.92 -9.71 12.21
N GLU A 234 -3.71 -9.52 12.75
CA GLU A 234 -3.17 -8.19 13.05
C GLU A 234 -3.06 -7.32 11.80
N LEU A 235 -2.64 -7.91 10.68
CA LEU A 235 -2.58 -7.21 9.40
C LEU A 235 -3.99 -6.85 8.89
N PHE A 236 -4.94 -7.78 8.98
CA PHE A 236 -6.33 -7.54 8.60
C PHE A 236 -6.91 -6.37 9.40
N GLU A 237 -6.79 -6.41 10.73
CA GLU A 237 -7.27 -5.38 11.64
C GLU A 237 -6.63 -4.02 11.36
N LYS A 238 -5.33 -3.97 11.08
CA LYS A 238 -4.64 -2.72 10.71
C LYS A 238 -5.28 -2.07 9.49
N ILE A 239 -5.57 -2.87 8.46
CA ILE A 239 -6.14 -2.37 7.21
C ILE A 239 -7.62 -2.02 7.40
N ASP A 240 -8.40 -2.89 8.04
CA ASP A 240 -9.82 -2.65 8.32
C ASP A 240 -10.04 -1.38 9.16
N ARG A 241 -9.18 -1.12 10.15
CA ARG A 241 -9.21 0.15 10.91
C ARG A 241 -8.88 1.37 10.05
N SER A 242 -7.87 1.26 9.19
CA SER A 242 -7.50 2.35 8.26
C SER A 242 -8.66 2.65 7.29
N ILE A 243 -9.38 1.61 6.87
CA ILE A 243 -10.57 1.70 6.03
C ILE A 243 -11.75 2.37 6.76
N ARG A 244 -12.04 1.97 8.00
CA ARG A 244 -13.22 2.44 8.75
C ARG A 244 -13.05 3.82 9.34
N PHE A 245 -11.85 4.15 9.81
CA PHE A 245 -11.60 5.31 10.67
C PHE A 245 -10.45 6.20 10.22
N GLY A 246 -9.66 5.76 9.23
CA GLY A 246 -8.41 6.41 8.84
C GLY A 246 -8.36 6.82 7.38
N ASN A 247 -7.15 6.88 6.86
CA ASN A 247 -6.86 7.10 5.45
C ASN A 247 -5.89 6.02 4.97
N VAL A 248 -6.40 5.10 4.15
CA VAL A 248 -5.67 3.93 3.65
C VAL A 248 -4.36 4.32 2.97
N GLU A 249 -4.34 5.44 2.24
CA GLU A 249 -3.15 5.90 1.54
C GLU A 249 -2.07 6.32 2.52
N SER A 250 -2.37 7.17 3.51
CA SER A 250 -1.38 7.63 4.49
C SER A 250 -0.98 6.55 5.50
N ASP A 251 -1.95 5.78 5.99
CA ASP A 251 -1.75 4.87 7.12
C ASP A 251 -0.95 3.63 6.72
N LEU A 252 -0.99 3.27 5.44
CA LEU A 252 -0.35 2.08 4.87
C LEU A 252 0.74 2.43 3.84
N ALA A 253 1.04 3.71 3.63
CA ALA A 253 2.12 4.21 2.76
C ALA A 253 3.53 3.84 3.23
N GLU A 254 3.70 3.17 4.36
CA GLU A 254 4.98 2.56 4.75
C GLU A 254 5.09 1.10 4.34
N ASP A 255 3.95 0.39 4.24
CA ASP A 255 3.89 -1.07 4.02
C ASP A 255 3.61 -1.45 2.57
N PHE A 256 2.77 -0.70 1.83
CA PHE A 256 2.35 -1.08 0.47
C PHE A 256 2.63 -0.02 -0.59
N ASP A 257 3.00 -0.43 -1.80
CA ASP A 257 3.15 0.48 -2.94
C ASP A 257 1.79 1.14 -3.29
N GLU A 258 1.80 2.35 -3.84
CA GLU A 258 0.61 3.13 -4.23
C GLU A 258 -0.37 2.31 -5.09
N GLY A 259 0.14 1.58 -6.08
CA GLY A 259 -0.71 0.75 -6.95
C GLY A 259 -1.44 -0.39 -6.20
N PHE A 260 -0.87 -0.89 -5.10
CA PHE A 260 -1.53 -1.89 -4.26
C PHE A 260 -2.60 -1.24 -3.36
N LEU A 261 -2.31 -0.06 -2.80
CA LEU A 261 -3.27 0.73 -2.02
C LEU A 261 -4.49 1.13 -2.85
N VAL A 262 -4.28 1.54 -4.11
CA VAL A 262 -5.37 1.83 -5.07
C VAL A 262 -6.26 0.60 -5.29
N ARG A 263 -5.67 -0.61 -5.34
CA ARG A 263 -6.46 -1.84 -5.45
C ARG A 263 -7.28 -2.12 -4.19
N ILE A 264 -6.72 -1.92 -2.99
CA ILE A 264 -7.47 -2.05 -1.73
C ILE A 264 -8.66 -1.08 -1.73
N GLU A 265 -8.41 0.20 -2.03
CA GLU A 265 -9.45 1.24 -2.08
C GLU A 265 -10.54 0.94 -3.11
N LYS A 266 -10.17 0.40 -4.27
CA LYS A 266 -11.15 -0.02 -5.28
C LYS A 266 -12.05 -1.13 -4.73
N ASN A 267 -11.48 -2.19 -4.18
CA ASN A 267 -12.27 -3.33 -3.66
C ASN A 267 -13.20 -2.90 -2.52
N ARG A 268 -12.73 -2.02 -1.64
CA ARG A 268 -13.56 -1.45 -0.58
C ARG A 268 -14.74 -0.65 -1.12
N LYS A 269 -14.56 0.13 -2.19
CA LYS A 269 -15.66 0.90 -2.81
C LYS A 269 -16.68 0.00 -3.49
N ASP A 270 -16.21 -1.10 -4.07
CA ASP A 270 -17.05 -2.06 -4.79
C ASP A 270 -17.86 -2.92 -3.80
N ASP A 271 -17.25 -3.40 -2.72
CA ASP A 271 -17.90 -4.16 -1.64
C ASP A 271 -17.27 -3.82 -0.27
N PRO A 272 -17.86 -2.88 0.49
CA PRO A 272 -17.31 -2.46 1.78
C PRO A 272 -17.27 -3.57 2.84
N GLU A 273 -18.21 -4.51 2.80
CA GLU A 273 -18.32 -5.58 3.79
C GLU A 273 -17.36 -6.74 3.48
N HIS A 274 -17.09 -7.00 2.20
CA HIS A 274 -16.26 -8.12 1.76
C HIS A 274 -15.01 -7.70 0.98
N TRP A 275 -14.52 -6.48 1.22
CA TRP A 275 -13.37 -5.87 0.52
C TRP A 275 -12.12 -6.77 0.48
N SER A 276 -11.96 -7.65 1.47
CA SER A 276 -10.79 -8.52 1.67
C SER A 276 -10.86 -9.86 0.91
N ILE A 277 -12.01 -10.26 0.35
CA ILE A 277 -12.19 -11.57 -0.33
C ILE A 277 -11.19 -11.77 -1.48
N LEU A 278 -10.84 -10.71 -2.21
CA LEU A 278 -9.94 -10.81 -3.36
C LEU A 278 -8.45 -10.81 -2.97
N PHE A 279 -8.12 -10.82 -1.68
CA PHE A 279 -6.75 -10.81 -1.18
C PHE A 279 -6.44 -12.10 -0.42
N THR A 280 -5.27 -12.67 -0.72
CA THR A 280 -4.71 -13.79 0.06
C THR A 280 -3.63 -13.27 0.99
N TYR A 281 -3.40 -13.95 2.11
CA TYR A 281 -2.36 -13.53 3.06
C TYR A 281 -0.98 -13.51 2.39
N ALA A 282 -0.68 -14.52 1.57
CA ALA A 282 0.58 -14.59 0.82
C ALA A 282 0.76 -13.40 -0.14
N GLU A 283 -0.31 -12.94 -0.78
CA GLU A 283 -0.27 -11.74 -1.62
C GLU A 283 0.03 -10.48 -0.81
N MET A 284 -0.58 -10.33 0.38
CA MET A 284 -0.34 -9.19 1.26
C MET A 284 1.13 -9.15 1.71
N ILE A 285 1.68 -10.29 2.14
CA ILE A 285 3.10 -10.40 2.53
C ILE A 285 4.00 -10.07 1.34
N ALA A 286 3.76 -10.66 0.17
CA ALA A 286 4.57 -10.42 -1.02
C ALA A 286 4.57 -8.93 -1.44
N ALA A 287 3.44 -8.24 -1.28
CA ALA A 287 3.35 -6.80 -1.55
C ALA A 287 4.19 -5.98 -0.56
N MET A 288 4.18 -6.32 0.73
CA MET A 288 5.02 -5.68 1.75
C MET A 288 6.50 -5.95 1.53
N GLU A 289 6.88 -7.21 1.28
CA GLU A 289 8.26 -7.60 0.99
C GLU A 289 8.81 -6.90 -0.25
N LYS A 290 8.00 -6.79 -1.31
CA LYS A 290 8.37 -6.07 -2.53
C LYS A 290 8.69 -4.60 -2.25
N LYS A 291 7.92 -3.95 -1.38
CA LYS A 291 8.18 -2.57 -1.00
C LYS A 291 9.43 -2.45 -0.14
N GLN A 292 9.58 -3.34 0.83
CA GLN A 292 10.75 -3.37 1.70
C GLN A 292 12.04 -3.59 0.88
N ALA A 293 12.02 -4.51 -0.09
CA ALA A 293 13.13 -4.76 -0.99
C ALA A 293 13.53 -3.52 -1.83
N LYS A 294 12.58 -2.63 -2.18
CA LYS A 294 12.89 -1.35 -2.84
C LYS A 294 13.54 -0.35 -1.87
N LYS A 295 13.09 -0.30 -0.62
CA LYS A 295 13.69 0.53 0.43
C LYS A 295 15.13 0.09 0.74
N ASP A 296 15.37 -1.22 0.74
CA ASP A 296 16.69 -1.79 1.05
C ASP A 296 17.70 -1.69 -0.11
N ASN A 297 17.24 -1.32 -1.32
CA ASN A 297 18.10 -1.09 -2.49
C ASN A 297 17.99 0.37 -2.99
N PRO A 298 18.42 1.36 -2.19
CA PRO A 298 18.34 2.76 -2.55
C PRO A 298 19.17 3.07 -3.80
N LEU A 299 18.67 3.97 -4.65
CA LEU A 299 19.40 4.38 -5.85
C LEU A 299 20.79 4.92 -5.50
N ASN A 300 21.80 4.29 -6.09
CA ASN A 300 23.18 4.72 -6.01
C ASN A 300 23.77 4.78 -7.42
N ILE A 301 24.30 5.95 -7.79
CA ILE A 301 25.01 6.19 -9.04
C ILE A 301 26.36 6.80 -8.69
N ASP A 302 27.43 6.05 -8.89
CA ASP A 302 28.82 6.45 -8.73
C ASP A 302 29.40 6.97 -10.06
N LEU A 303 30.67 7.39 -10.08
CA LEU A 303 31.31 7.86 -11.33
C LEU A 303 31.56 6.72 -12.31
N LYS A 304 31.88 5.52 -11.79
CA LYS A 304 32.10 4.30 -12.59
C LYS A 304 30.85 3.84 -13.35
N ASP A 305 29.67 4.24 -12.88
CA ASP A 305 28.38 3.88 -13.46
C ASP A 305 27.99 4.84 -14.62
N ILE A 306 28.86 5.80 -14.94
CA ILE A 306 28.63 6.78 -16.00
C ILE A 306 29.67 6.58 -17.10
N SER A 307 29.21 6.39 -18.33
CA SER A 307 30.06 6.40 -19.51
C SER A 307 29.53 7.40 -20.54
N ILE A 308 30.46 8.10 -21.18
CA ILE A 308 30.15 9.06 -22.23
C ILE A 308 30.91 8.65 -23.48
N TYR A 309 30.25 8.70 -24.63
CA TYR A 309 30.82 8.29 -25.91
C TYR A 309 30.21 9.09 -27.07
N GLY A 310 30.87 9.09 -28.22
CA GLY A 310 30.37 9.69 -29.47
C GLY A 310 29.31 8.81 -30.15
N ASP A 311 29.46 8.61 -31.46
CA ASP A 311 28.47 7.88 -32.28
C ASP A 311 28.27 6.41 -31.87
N MET A 312 29.30 5.77 -31.30
CA MET A 312 29.26 4.37 -30.89
C MET A 312 29.86 4.18 -29.51
N PRO A 313 29.44 3.16 -28.73
CA PRO A 313 29.99 2.89 -27.39
C PRO A 313 31.51 2.68 -27.35
N LEU A 314 32.13 2.30 -28.48
CA LEU A 314 33.59 2.17 -28.60
C LEU A 314 34.31 3.54 -28.61
N ASN A 315 33.62 4.61 -28.99
CA ASN A 315 34.14 5.98 -29.07
C ASN A 315 34.07 6.67 -27.70
N VAL A 316 34.62 6.02 -26.67
CA VAL A 316 34.55 6.49 -25.28
C VAL A 316 35.29 7.82 -25.14
N LEU A 317 34.67 8.75 -24.41
CA LEU A 317 35.28 9.99 -23.94
C LEU A 317 35.73 9.79 -22.49
N PRO A 318 37.04 9.59 -22.21
CA PRO A 318 37.50 9.26 -20.87
C PRO A 318 37.23 10.39 -19.87
N ILE A 319 36.74 10.01 -18.69
CA ILE A 319 36.60 10.92 -17.55
C ILE A 319 38.00 11.40 -17.12
N ASP A 320 38.08 12.66 -16.66
CA ASP A 320 39.30 13.42 -16.30
C ASP A 320 40.23 13.81 -17.48
N GLU A 321 39.95 13.31 -18.69
CA GLU A 321 40.65 13.71 -19.92
C GLU A 321 39.76 14.50 -20.87
N LYS A 322 38.68 13.87 -21.38
CA LYS A 322 37.71 14.46 -22.30
C LYS A 322 36.37 14.78 -21.63
N VAL A 323 36.15 14.31 -20.41
CA VAL A 323 35.01 14.70 -19.58
C VAL A 323 35.48 15.14 -18.21
N LEU A 324 35.19 16.37 -17.83
CA LEU A 324 35.42 16.83 -16.47
C LEU A 324 34.14 16.69 -15.66
N VAL A 325 34.25 16.19 -14.43
CA VAL A 325 33.11 16.01 -13.53
C VAL A 325 33.40 16.65 -12.19
N ARG A 326 32.46 17.46 -11.69
CA ARG A 326 32.53 18.06 -10.35
C ARG A 326 31.21 17.86 -9.62
N ASN A 327 31.29 17.38 -8.38
CA ASN A 327 30.17 17.43 -7.44
C ASN A 327 29.96 18.86 -6.95
N GLU A 328 28.72 19.35 -6.87
CA GLU A 328 28.43 20.73 -6.46
C GLU A 328 28.65 21.01 -4.97
N GLY A 329 29.03 20.00 -4.17
CA GLY A 329 29.40 20.17 -2.77
C GLY A 329 29.65 18.87 -2.03
N SER A 330 29.97 18.98 -0.75
CA SER A 330 30.35 17.87 0.14
C SER A 330 29.17 17.16 0.82
N MET A 331 28.03 17.84 0.97
CA MET A 331 26.79 17.24 1.52
C MET A 331 26.22 16.17 0.58
N LYS A 332 25.56 15.13 1.12
CA LYS A 332 25.03 14.00 0.32
C LYS A 332 24.20 14.47 -0.89
N THR A 333 23.26 15.39 -0.71
CA THR A 333 22.44 15.96 -1.79
C THR A 333 23.28 16.68 -2.85
N LYS A 334 24.28 17.46 -2.42
CA LYS A 334 25.19 18.16 -3.33
C LYS A 334 26.17 17.23 -4.03
N LYS A 335 26.53 16.07 -3.46
CA LYS A 335 27.30 15.01 -4.13
C LYS A 335 26.52 14.31 -5.24
N ARG A 336 25.18 14.28 -5.13
CA ARG A 336 24.27 13.75 -6.16
C ARG A 336 23.96 14.77 -7.27
N THR A 337 24.37 16.02 -7.09
CA THR A 337 24.32 17.05 -8.15
C THR A 337 25.70 17.17 -8.79
N ARG A 338 25.83 16.71 -10.04
CA ARG A 338 27.09 16.66 -10.77
C ARG A 338 27.06 17.61 -11.95
N SER A 339 28.03 18.51 -11.98
CA SER A 339 28.34 19.35 -13.13
C SER A 339 29.36 18.64 -14.00
N MET A 340 29.07 18.51 -15.30
CA MET A 340 29.88 17.77 -16.26
C MET A 340 30.19 18.64 -17.46
N MET A 341 31.46 18.68 -17.87
CA MET A 341 31.89 19.36 -19.08
C MET A 341 32.47 18.34 -20.04
N VAL A 342 31.83 18.18 -21.20
CA VAL A 342 32.13 17.16 -22.20
C VAL A 342 32.79 17.83 -23.40
N PHE A 343 34.03 17.45 -23.70
CA PHE A 343 34.80 17.99 -24.80
C PHE A 343 34.64 17.13 -26.06
N ASN A 344 33.83 17.60 -27.00
CA ASN A 344 33.60 16.98 -28.30
C ASN A 344 34.64 17.45 -29.35
N ALA A 345 35.93 17.30 -29.04
CA ALA A 345 37.02 17.76 -29.92
C ALA A 345 36.99 17.08 -31.30
N ASP A 346 36.53 15.82 -31.33
CA ASP A 346 36.41 14.99 -32.53
C ASP A 346 35.13 15.30 -33.35
N LYS A 347 34.28 16.21 -32.86
CA LYS A 347 33.09 16.74 -33.56
C LYS A 347 32.05 15.67 -33.91
N TYR A 348 31.85 14.68 -33.04
CA TYR A 348 30.80 13.68 -33.19
C TYR A 348 29.43 14.37 -33.33
N PRO A 349 28.60 13.98 -34.31
CA PRO A 349 27.26 14.55 -34.49
C PRO A 349 26.36 14.32 -33.28
N GLU A 350 26.57 13.22 -32.56
CA GLU A 350 25.85 12.88 -31.33
C GLU A 350 26.81 12.49 -30.22
N ILE A 351 26.47 12.91 -29.01
CA ILE A 351 27.10 12.45 -27.77
C ILE A 351 26.08 11.66 -26.98
N HIS A 352 26.52 10.55 -26.42
CA HIS A 352 25.71 9.68 -25.58
C HIS A 352 26.23 9.66 -24.16
N MET A 353 25.33 9.77 -23.18
CA MET A 353 25.62 9.52 -21.77
C MET A 353 24.85 8.30 -21.31
N ARG A 354 25.56 7.22 -21.00
CA ARG A 354 24.99 6.03 -20.38
C ARG A 354 25.17 6.13 -18.87
N ILE A 355 24.07 5.91 -18.14
CA ILE A 355 24.01 5.85 -16.69
C ILE A 355 23.50 4.47 -16.30
N GLU A 356 24.35 3.67 -15.67
CA GLU A 356 23.99 2.38 -15.11
C GLU A 356 23.39 2.58 -13.71
N CYS A 357 22.19 2.04 -13.49
CA CYS A 357 21.51 2.13 -12.19
C CYS A 357 21.48 0.76 -11.50
N ASN A 358 21.63 0.74 -10.17
CA ASN A 358 21.46 -0.48 -9.37
C ASN A 358 19.99 -0.98 -9.36
N ALA A 359 19.03 -0.09 -9.62
CA ALA A 359 17.60 -0.36 -9.69
C ALA A 359 16.99 0.16 -11.00
N ARG A 360 15.83 -0.40 -11.38
CA ARG A 360 15.06 0.08 -12.52
C ARG A 360 14.29 1.34 -12.12
N ILE A 361 14.52 2.44 -12.84
CA ILE A 361 13.85 3.73 -12.59
C ILE A 361 12.56 3.83 -13.42
N MET A 362 11.45 4.31 -12.86
CA MET A 362 10.20 4.51 -13.62
C MET A 362 10.31 5.72 -14.56
N ASN A 363 9.49 5.78 -15.61
CA ASN A 363 9.57 6.92 -16.55
C ASN A 363 9.18 8.25 -15.89
N ASN A 364 8.21 8.25 -14.96
CA ASN A 364 7.81 9.43 -14.22
C ASN A 364 8.90 9.94 -13.26
N ASP A 365 9.91 9.12 -12.98
CA ASP A 365 11.06 9.45 -12.13
C ASP A 365 12.27 9.97 -12.95
N ILE A 366 12.12 10.17 -14.26
CA ILE A 366 13.16 10.67 -15.15
C ILE A 366 12.70 12.00 -15.73
N SER A 367 13.53 13.03 -15.62
CA SER A 367 13.32 14.33 -16.27
C SER A 367 14.57 14.72 -17.03
N ALA A 368 14.53 14.75 -18.35
CA ALA A 368 15.68 14.97 -19.22
C ALA A 368 15.41 16.08 -20.23
N ASP A 369 15.20 17.30 -19.72
CA ASP A 369 14.88 18.52 -20.48
C ASP A 369 14.25 18.29 -21.88
N ASP A 370 14.95 18.66 -22.96
CA ASP A 370 14.60 18.36 -24.35
C ASP A 370 15.45 17.21 -24.92
N THR A 371 16.22 16.54 -24.06
CA THR A 371 17.12 15.43 -24.41
C THR A 371 16.35 14.12 -24.55
N SER A 372 16.55 13.42 -25.67
CA SER A 372 15.98 12.08 -25.85
C SER A 372 16.75 11.02 -25.06
N TYR A 373 16.07 9.95 -24.64
CA TYR A 373 16.74 8.82 -24.00
C TYR A 373 16.10 7.48 -24.36
N ILE A 374 16.93 6.44 -24.33
CA ILE A 374 16.51 5.05 -24.46
C ILE A 374 16.88 4.27 -23.19
N ARG A 375 16.22 3.13 -23.00
CA ARG A 375 16.46 2.24 -21.87
C ARG A 375 17.08 0.94 -22.35
N ASP A 376 18.17 0.54 -21.69
CA ASP A 376 18.84 -0.74 -21.89
C ASP A 376 18.94 -1.47 -20.54
N GLY A 377 17.93 -2.31 -20.23
CA GLY A 377 17.78 -2.95 -18.93
C GLY A 377 17.62 -1.93 -17.79
N LYS A 378 18.61 -1.87 -16.89
CA LYS A 378 18.69 -0.86 -15.81
C LYS A 378 19.45 0.40 -16.21
N SER A 379 20.10 0.40 -17.38
CA SER A 379 20.81 1.57 -17.90
C SER A 379 19.86 2.55 -18.59
N LEU A 380 20.17 3.84 -18.46
CA LEU A 380 19.56 4.92 -19.23
C LEU A 380 20.62 5.51 -20.16
N ILE A 381 20.30 5.69 -21.44
CA ILE A 381 21.21 6.25 -22.44
C ILE A 381 20.57 7.52 -22.99
N PHE A 382 21.14 8.67 -22.64
CA PHE A 382 20.72 9.98 -23.11
C PHE A 382 21.51 10.35 -24.36
N CYS A 383 20.83 10.89 -25.39
CA CYS A 383 21.44 11.30 -26.65
C CYS A 383 21.34 12.82 -26.82
N PHE A 384 22.48 13.46 -27.08
CA PHE A 384 22.62 14.89 -27.26
C PHE A 384 23.12 15.19 -28.68
N THR A 385 22.35 16.00 -29.41
CA THR A 385 22.75 16.48 -30.74
C THR A 385 23.78 17.60 -30.62
N ARG A 386 24.76 17.60 -31.52
CA ARG A 386 25.84 18.59 -31.57
C ARG A 386 25.35 19.99 -31.96
N GLU A 387 25.65 20.98 -31.13
CA GLU A 387 25.29 22.40 -31.35
C GLU A 387 26.46 23.38 -31.12
N GLY A 388 27.71 22.91 -31.17
CA GLY A 388 28.90 23.72 -30.86
C GLY A 388 29.10 23.93 -29.37
N VAL A 389 28.16 24.58 -28.68
CA VAL A 389 28.04 24.64 -27.21
C VAL A 389 26.58 24.38 -26.84
N SER A 390 26.33 23.34 -26.04
CA SER A 390 24.98 23.02 -25.54
C SER A 390 24.98 22.75 -24.05
N PHE A 391 23.82 23.01 -23.42
CA PHE A 391 23.60 22.81 -21.98
C PHE A 391 22.40 21.92 -21.75
N HIS A 392 22.57 20.92 -20.88
CA HIS A 392 21.53 19.93 -20.60
C HIS A 392 21.38 19.67 -19.11
N LYS A 393 20.18 19.26 -18.70
CA LYS A 393 19.88 18.84 -17.33
C LYS A 393 19.07 17.56 -17.31
N ILE A 394 19.61 16.58 -16.60
CA ILE A 394 18.97 15.28 -16.35
C ILE A 394 18.73 15.14 -14.84
N GLU A 395 17.51 14.74 -14.46
CA GLU A 395 17.16 14.33 -13.11
C GLU A 395 16.68 12.87 -13.12
N ILE A 396 17.21 12.08 -12.18
CA ILE A 396 16.81 10.68 -11.95
C ILE A 396 16.40 10.57 -10.48
N LYS A 397 15.16 10.14 -10.25
CA LYS A 397 14.56 10.05 -8.92
C LYS A 397 14.39 8.59 -8.50
N ASP A 398 14.51 8.38 -7.19
CA ASP A 398 14.05 7.19 -6.49
C ASP A 398 13.06 7.69 -5.45
N ALA A 399 11.78 7.67 -5.84
CA ALA A 399 10.68 8.20 -5.04
C ALA A 399 10.53 7.43 -3.72
N VAL A 400 10.80 6.12 -3.72
CA VAL A 400 10.66 5.25 -2.54
C VAL A 400 11.65 5.65 -1.45
N ASN A 401 12.88 5.98 -1.83
CA ASN A 401 13.93 6.38 -0.88
C ASN A 401 14.14 7.88 -0.76
N ASN A 402 13.31 8.68 -1.45
CA ASN A 402 13.44 10.14 -1.54
C ASN A 402 14.87 10.59 -1.98
N ILE A 403 15.40 9.94 -3.01
CA ILE A 403 16.72 10.22 -3.56
C ILE A 403 16.56 10.87 -4.94
N THR A 404 17.36 11.90 -5.23
CA THR A 404 17.42 12.51 -6.56
C THR A 404 18.88 12.73 -6.96
N TYR A 405 19.23 12.24 -8.14
CA TYR A 405 20.47 12.58 -8.84
C TYR A 405 20.18 13.63 -9.90
N VAL A 406 21.06 14.63 -10.00
CA VAL A 406 20.95 15.72 -10.96
C VAL A 406 22.27 15.83 -11.71
N PHE A 407 22.22 15.70 -13.03
CA PHE A 407 23.36 15.88 -13.91
C PHE A 407 23.15 17.14 -14.74
N LYS A 408 24.08 18.09 -14.66
CA LYS A 408 24.10 19.30 -15.48
C LYS A 408 25.28 19.22 -16.41
N LEU A 409 25.03 19.23 -17.72
CA LEU A 409 26.05 19.02 -18.73
C LEU A 409 26.28 20.31 -19.52
N CYS A 410 27.53 20.56 -19.87
CA CYS A 410 27.95 21.47 -20.94
C CYS A 410 28.73 20.64 -21.96
N ILE A 411 28.24 20.53 -23.19
CA ILE A 411 28.92 19.84 -24.28
C ILE A 411 29.52 20.91 -25.19
N ILE A 412 30.80 20.80 -25.51
CA ILE A 412 31.52 21.84 -26.25
C ILE A 412 32.48 21.23 -27.29
N ASP A 413 32.44 21.76 -28.51
CA ASP A 413 33.28 21.34 -29.64
C ASP A 413 34.71 21.93 -29.59
N VAL A 414 35.38 21.83 -28.44
CA VAL A 414 36.76 22.29 -28.27
C VAL A 414 37.63 21.21 -27.63
N SER A 415 38.95 21.32 -27.82
CA SER A 415 39.91 20.46 -27.11
C SER A 415 39.92 20.77 -25.61
N PRO A 416 40.06 19.76 -24.73
CA PRO A 416 40.21 19.97 -23.29
C PRO A 416 41.39 20.88 -22.91
N GLY A 417 42.39 21.02 -23.81
CA GLY A 417 43.53 21.91 -23.62
C GLY A 417 43.17 23.39 -23.44
N TYR A 418 42.08 23.85 -24.05
CA TYR A 418 41.62 25.25 -23.94
C TYR A 418 41.21 25.62 -22.51
N LEU A 419 40.74 24.64 -21.72
CA LEU A 419 40.22 24.84 -20.36
C LEU A 419 41.05 24.10 -19.30
N SER A 420 42.33 23.84 -19.60
CA SER A 420 43.27 23.14 -18.70
C SER A 420 43.40 23.77 -17.32
N GLY A 421 43.29 25.11 -17.22
CA GLY A 421 43.38 25.86 -15.96
C GLY A 421 42.14 25.76 -15.07
N ILE A 422 41.02 25.24 -15.59
CA ILE A 422 39.71 25.26 -14.93
C ILE A 422 39.31 23.88 -14.38
N LYS A 423 40.13 22.85 -14.62
CA LYS A 423 39.76 21.42 -14.52
C LYS A 423 38.85 21.02 -13.34
N ARG A 424 39.07 21.59 -12.15
CA ARG A 424 38.24 21.30 -10.98
C ARG A 424 37.32 22.44 -10.56
N ASN A 425 37.48 23.66 -11.05
CA ASN A 425 36.89 24.88 -10.50
C ASN A 425 35.67 25.39 -11.29
N PHE A 426 34.76 24.49 -11.66
CA PHE A 426 33.58 24.84 -12.45
C PHE A 426 32.29 24.21 -11.93
N VAL A 427 31.16 24.85 -12.18
CA VAL A 427 29.80 24.35 -11.99
C VAL A 427 28.99 24.76 -13.22
N ILE A 428 28.06 23.94 -13.69
CA ILE A 428 27.15 24.31 -14.77
C ILE A 428 25.96 25.05 -14.17
N ASP A 429 25.84 26.35 -14.44
CA ASP A 429 24.65 27.12 -14.06
C ASP A 429 23.57 26.95 -15.14
N TYR A 430 22.82 25.85 -15.01
CA TYR A 430 21.73 25.54 -15.93
C TYR A 430 20.47 26.36 -15.60
N LYS A 431 19.88 26.98 -16.63
CA LYS A 431 18.59 27.67 -16.59
C LYS A 431 17.63 27.02 -17.59
N LYS A 432 16.32 27.09 -17.33
CA LYS A 432 15.29 26.59 -18.28
C LYS A 432 15.43 27.20 -19.68
N THR A 433 15.79 28.48 -19.74
CA THR A 433 16.09 29.15 -21.00
C THR A 433 17.57 28.92 -21.35
N LYS A 434 17.85 27.99 -22.28
CA LYS A 434 19.23 27.54 -22.61
C LYS A 434 20.22 28.66 -22.90
N LYS A 435 19.82 29.75 -23.57
CA LYS A 435 20.67 30.92 -23.83
C LYS A 435 21.20 31.63 -22.57
N ASN A 436 20.55 31.40 -21.42
CA ASN A 436 20.95 31.95 -20.13
C ASN A 436 21.84 30.98 -19.33
N CYS A 437 22.09 29.76 -19.84
CA CYS A 437 23.01 28.81 -19.24
C CYS A 437 24.46 29.29 -19.40
N LYS A 438 25.26 29.04 -18.36
CA LYS A 438 26.67 29.47 -18.33
C LYS A 438 27.52 28.44 -17.59
N VAL A 439 28.81 28.42 -17.88
CA VAL A 439 29.77 27.72 -17.03
C VAL A 439 30.22 28.68 -15.92
N LYS A 440 29.86 28.36 -14.68
CA LYS A 440 30.26 29.11 -13.50
C LYS A 440 31.64 28.66 -13.06
N LEU A 441 32.61 29.56 -13.07
CA LEU A 441 33.94 29.32 -12.54
C LEU A 441 34.03 29.82 -11.10
N VAL A 442 34.60 29.01 -10.21
CA VAL A 442 34.61 29.26 -8.76
C VAL A 442 36.04 29.32 -8.25
N GLY A 443 36.33 30.31 -7.42
CA GLY A 443 37.65 30.50 -6.82
C GLY A 443 38.68 30.92 -7.85
N ILE A 444 38.32 31.96 -8.60
CA ILE A 444 39.22 32.59 -9.56
C ILE A 444 39.97 33.72 -8.84
N GLY A 445 41.29 33.73 -9.00
CA GLY A 445 42.15 34.81 -8.52
C GLY A 445 42.32 35.92 -9.57
N THR A 446 43.38 36.71 -9.41
CA THR A 446 43.73 37.84 -10.30
C THR A 446 44.13 37.43 -11.71
N ASP A 447 44.42 36.15 -11.93
CA ASP A 447 44.97 35.62 -13.17
C ASP A 447 44.15 34.42 -13.66
N LEU A 448 43.57 34.54 -14.84
CA LEU A 448 42.83 33.48 -15.50
C LEU A 448 43.48 33.15 -16.85
N VAL A 449 43.86 31.89 -17.04
CA VAL A 449 44.58 31.44 -18.23
C VAL A 449 43.77 30.41 -18.99
N PHE A 450 43.54 30.68 -20.27
CA PHE A 450 42.95 29.77 -21.25
C PHE A 450 44.02 29.32 -22.25
N ASN A 451 43.87 28.08 -22.74
CA ASN A 451 44.80 27.45 -23.67
C ASN A 451 46.27 27.55 -23.23
N SER A 452 46.58 27.02 -22.04
CA SER A 452 47.89 27.20 -21.39
C SER A 452 49.10 26.72 -22.20
N LYS A 453 48.88 25.94 -23.26
CA LYS A 453 49.91 25.38 -24.15
C LYS A 453 50.11 26.16 -25.46
N GLY A 454 49.33 27.23 -25.70
CA GLY A 454 49.51 28.07 -26.90
C GLY A 454 50.88 28.76 -26.89
N ALA A 455 51.53 28.85 -28.05
CA ALA A 455 52.86 29.43 -28.18
C ALA A 455 52.85 30.97 -28.08
N ALA A 456 51.83 31.62 -28.62
CA ALA A 456 51.68 33.07 -28.60
C ALA A 456 50.92 33.54 -27.35
N ASN A 457 51.53 34.39 -26.52
CA ASN A 457 50.85 34.94 -25.34
C ASN A 457 50.04 36.19 -25.70
N VAL A 458 48.75 36.18 -25.37
CA VAL A 458 47.84 37.32 -25.51
C VAL A 458 47.32 37.65 -24.12
N SER A 459 47.62 38.86 -23.63
CA SER A 459 47.19 39.34 -22.33
C SER A 459 46.16 40.45 -22.48
N GLU A 460 45.01 40.31 -21.82
CA GLU A 460 43.94 41.30 -21.84
C GLU A 460 43.41 41.57 -20.41
N LYS A 461 43.01 42.81 -20.15
CA LYS A 461 42.38 43.15 -18.86
C LYS A 461 40.99 42.50 -18.79
N LEU A 462 40.68 41.85 -17.67
CA LEU A 462 39.36 41.29 -17.39
C LEU A 462 38.34 42.42 -17.17
N ASN A 463 37.22 42.36 -17.90
CA ASN A 463 36.11 43.30 -17.84
C ASN A 463 34.80 42.52 -17.88
N ASP A 464 33.79 43.04 -17.20
CA ASP A 464 32.44 42.47 -17.22
C ASP A 464 31.75 42.66 -18.58
N ASN A 465 30.86 41.73 -18.92
CA ASN A 465 30.11 41.65 -20.18
C ASN A 465 30.98 41.74 -21.45
N THR A 466 32.21 41.21 -21.38
CA THR A 466 33.17 41.28 -22.49
C THR A 466 33.38 39.92 -23.14
N GLN A 467 33.49 39.91 -24.48
CA GLN A 467 33.87 38.73 -25.25
C GLN A 467 35.35 38.80 -25.63
N TYR A 468 36.11 37.77 -25.24
CA TYR A 468 37.53 37.61 -25.56
C TYR A 468 37.74 36.58 -26.66
N LYS A 469 38.87 36.64 -27.36
CA LYS A 469 39.24 35.68 -28.40
C LYS A 469 40.47 34.89 -27.99
N CYS A 470 40.42 33.57 -28.18
CA CYS A 470 41.55 32.67 -27.97
C CYS A 470 41.70 31.78 -29.20
N LYS A 471 42.68 32.09 -30.06
CA LYS A 471 42.97 31.26 -31.23
C LYS A 471 43.73 29.99 -30.84
N TYR A 472 43.82 29.06 -31.78
CA TYR A 472 44.45 27.74 -31.58
C TYR A 472 45.87 27.78 -30.99
N ASP A 473 46.71 28.70 -31.47
CA ASP A 473 48.10 28.83 -31.00
C ASP A 473 48.30 29.95 -29.96
N GLU A 474 47.21 30.56 -29.48
CA GLU A 474 47.25 31.65 -28.51
C GLU A 474 46.95 31.15 -27.10
N ARG A 475 47.83 31.46 -26.16
CA ARG A 475 47.55 31.44 -24.72
C ARG A 475 46.89 32.77 -24.35
N LEU A 476 45.63 32.71 -23.95
CA LEU A 476 44.91 33.90 -23.47
C LEU A 476 45.07 34.02 -21.94
N HIS A 477 45.63 35.14 -21.50
CA HIS A 477 45.81 35.49 -20.10
C HIS A 477 44.95 36.71 -19.77
N LEU A 478 43.89 36.49 -18.99
CA LEU A 478 43.07 37.56 -18.46
C LEU A 478 43.58 37.94 -17.07
N TYR A 479 43.84 39.23 -16.87
CA TYR A 479 44.36 39.76 -15.61
C TYR A 479 43.46 40.87 -15.03
N THR A 480 43.45 40.97 -13.70
CA THR A 480 42.67 41.95 -12.92
C THR A 480 43.35 42.21 -11.58
N THR A 481 42.95 43.25 -10.85
CA THR A 481 43.39 43.47 -9.45
C THR A 481 42.41 42.88 -8.44
N GLU A 482 42.86 42.68 -7.18
CA GLU A 482 41.98 42.25 -6.08
C GLU A 482 40.89 43.29 -5.78
N GLU A 483 41.21 44.58 -5.88
CA GLU A 483 40.27 45.69 -5.73
C GLU A 483 39.15 45.61 -6.78
N GLU A 484 39.52 45.43 -8.05
CA GLU A 484 38.55 45.31 -9.15
C GLU A 484 37.67 44.06 -8.99
N LEU A 485 38.24 42.93 -8.54
CA LEU A 485 37.46 41.72 -8.26
C LEU A 485 36.44 41.90 -7.12
N SER A 486 36.76 42.74 -6.13
CA SER A 486 35.88 43.00 -4.99
C SER A 486 34.60 43.78 -5.36
N ASP A 487 34.66 44.56 -6.45
CA ASP A 487 33.50 45.32 -6.95
C ASP A 487 32.46 44.42 -7.66
N PHE A 488 32.85 43.20 -8.07
CA PHE A 488 31.98 42.27 -8.80
C PHE A 488 31.29 41.24 -7.89
N GLY A 489 30.61 41.72 -6.83
CA GLY A 489 29.90 40.87 -5.87
C GLY A 489 28.80 39.97 -6.47
N SER A 490 28.29 40.29 -7.66
CA SER A 490 27.32 39.49 -8.42
C SER A 490 27.93 38.50 -9.41
N GLY A 491 29.26 38.44 -9.51
CA GLY A 491 30.01 37.67 -10.50
C GLY A 491 30.26 38.45 -11.81
N ILE A 492 31.33 38.09 -12.51
CA ILE A 492 31.78 38.71 -13.78
C ILE A 492 31.34 37.84 -14.94
N TYR A 493 30.59 38.40 -15.86
CA TYR A 493 30.13 37.73 -17.07
C TYR A 493 31.11 37.94 -18.20
N ILE A 494 31.60 36.85 -18.78
CA ILE A 494 32.46 36.92 -19.97
C ILE A 494 32.07 35.84 -20.97
N GLU A 495 32.45 36.05 -22.21
CA GLU A 495 32.41 35.02 -23.25
C GLU A 495 33.82 34.80 -23.78
N ILE A 496 34.20 33.54 -23.99
CA ILE A 496 35.46 33.23 -24.68
C ILE A 496 35.15 32.58 -26.02
N ASN A 497 35.61 33.21 -27.10
CA ASN A 497 35.53 32.68 -28.45
C ASN A 497 36.78 31.85 -28.75
N PHE A 498 36.64 30.54 -28.65
CA PHE A 498 37.64 29.54 -29.02
C PHE A 498 37.55 29.22 -30.50
N SER A 499 38.12 30.08 -31.34
CA SER A 499 38.21 29.89 -32.80
C SER A 499 36.85 29.57 -33.47
N GLY A 500 35.80 30.30 -33.11
CA GLY A 500 34.44 30.18 -33.64
C GLY A 500 33.43 29.54 -32.68
N ILE A 501 33.89 28.91 -31.59
CA ILE A 501 33.04 28.34 -30.54
C ILE A 501 33.00 29.28 -29.34
N VAL A 502 31.84 29.85 -29.04
CA VAL A 502 31.67 30.84 -27.96
C VAL A 502 31.17 30.15 -26.69
N LEU A 503 32.00 30.15 -25.65
CA LEU A 503 31.64 29.60 -24.34
C LEU A 503 31.24 30.75 -23.38
N PRO A 504 29.97 30.81 -22.94
CA PRO A 504 29.55 31.77 -21.93
C PRO A 504 29.99 31.32 -20.52
N LEU A 505 30.65 32.24 -19.81
CA LEU A 505 31.24 32.02 -18.49
C LEU A 505 30.71 33.05 -17.49
N ILE A 506 30.61 32.64 -16.24
CA ILE A 506 30.43 33.55 -15.10
C ILE A 506 31.48 33.25 -14.05
N LEU A 507 32.27 34.26 -13.69
CA LEU A 507 33.37 34.15 -12.76
C LEU A 507 32.90 34.61 -11.39
N PHE A 508 33.17 33.82 -10.35
CA PHE A 508 33.05 34.28 -8.97
C PHE A 508 34.44 34.34 -8.36
N PRO A 509 34.90 35.55 -7.97
CA PRO A 509 36.13 35.68 -7.22
C PRO A 509 36.09 34.83 -5.95
N ASP A 510 37.24 34.35 -5.50
CA ASP A 510 37.33 33.82 -4.13
C ASP A 510 36.90 34.91 -3.15
N GLU A 511 36.14 34.54 -2.11
CA GLU A 511 35.95 35.44 -0.97
C GLU A 511 37.34 35.84 -0.46
N VAL A 512 37.60 37.14 -0.39
CA VAL A 512 38.81 37.66 0.23
C VAL A 512 38.86 37.05 1.63
N LYS A 513 39.81 36.13 1.86
CA LYS A 513 40.05 35.63 3.22
C LYS A 513 40.25 36.86 4.08
N SER A 514 39.41 37.03 5.09
CA SER A 514 39.55 38.10 6.07
C SER A 514 41.00 38.13 6.54
N VAL A 515 41.76 39.13 6.10
CA VAL A 515 43.12 39.32 6.56
C VAL A 515 42.99 39.66 8.03
N GLU A 516 43.55 38.83 8.91
CA GLU A 516 43.60 39.13 10.33
C GLU A 516 44.24 40.52 10.48
N MET A 517 43.47 41.49 10.98
CA MET A 517 43.97 42.83 11.26
C MET A 517 44.91 42.75 12.45
N VAL A 518 46.18 42.45 12.19
CA VAL A 518 47.23 42.60 13.20
C VAL A 518 47.55 44.08 13.30
N GLY A 519 47.52 44.64 14.52
CA GLY A 519 47.63 46.09 14.79
C GLY A 519 48.85 46.82 14.18
N ARG A 520 49.84 46.09 13.66
CA ARG A 520 50.96 46.62 12.85
C ARG A 520 50.56 47.16 11.48
N LYS A 521 49.50 46.67 10.82
CA LYS A 521 49.07 47.16 9.49
C LYS A 521 48.36 48.52 9.58
N ILE A 522 47.51 48.71 10.59
CA ILE A 522 46.78 49.96 10.86
C ILE A 522 47.73 51.14 11.11
N LEU A 523 48.91 50.88 11.68
CA LEU A 523 49.92 51.90 11.95
C LEU A 523 50.73 52.34 10.71
N ARG A 524 50.73 51.56 9.62
CA ARG A 524 51.43 51.94 8.37
C ARG A 524 50.57 52.74 7.40
N GLU A 525 49.25 52.60 7.48
CA GLU A 525 48.33 53.36 6.60
C GLU A 525 47.94 54.73 7.17
N LYS A 526 48.27 54.98 8.45
CA LYS A 526 48.01 56.26 9.13
C LYS A 526 49.22 57.18 9.27
N PHE A 527 50.42 56.76 8.86
CA PHE A 527 51.66 57.54 9.02
C PHE A 527 52.54 57.50 7.78
#